data_AF-A0A3N5MT77-F1
#
_entry.id   AF-A0A3N5MT77-F1
#
_cell.length_a   1.000
_cell.length_b   1.000
_cell.length_c   1.000
_cell.angle_alpha   90.00
_cell.angle_beta   90.00
_cell.angle_gamma   90.00
#
_symmetry.space_group_name_H-M   'P 1'
#
loop_
_entity.id
_entity.type
_entity.pdbx_description
1 polymer ?
#
loop_
_entity_poly.entity_id
_entity_poly.type
_entity_poly.pdbx_seq_one_letter_code
_entity_poly.pdbx_strand_id
1 'polypeptide(L)'
;AARDSTVRADAIGIDVRTHRWLAFTVAGAAAGLAGGLFAFSKGSIDPTLISIPMSVDFLVMILVGGLQTVTGPLAGAAFFHAIKDLFMPLTDFWRLLLGLAIIVVVLVFPRGLIGGIADLRERLAPRPGDRSYAA
;
A
#
# COMPACT_ATOMS: atom_id res chain seq x y z
N ALA A 1 14.90 6.12 13.83
CA ALA A 1 16.21 6.78 13.61
C ALA A 1 16.26 7.55 12.29
N ALA A 2 16.42 6.90 11.12
CA ALA A 2 16.50 7.61 9.82
C ALA A 2 15.18 8.27 9.36
N ARG A 3 14.01 7.77 9.82
CA ARG A 3 12.69 8.38 9.57
C ARG A 3 12.41 9.61 10.45
N ASP A 4 12.95 9.66 11.67
CA ASP A 4 12.56 10.66 12.69
C ASP A 4 13.44 11.90 12.67
N SER A 5 14.76 11.75 12.46
CA SER A 5 15.66 12.89 12.24
C SER A 5 16.96 12.42 11.60
N THR A 6 17.23 12.93 10.40
CA THR A 6 18.47 12.64 9.66
C THR A 6 19.70 13.05 10.45
N VAL A 7 19.63 14.19 11.14
CA VAL A 7 20.72 14.72 11.98
C VAL A 7 21.05 13.81 13.16
N ARG A 8 20.05 13.21 13.83
CA ARG A 8 20.33 12.24 14.91
C ARG A 8 20.83 10.91 14.38
N ALA A 9 20.35 10.46 13.22
CA ALA A 9 20.83 9.23 12.60
C ALA A 9 22.30 9.35 12.20
N ASP A 10 22.71 10.50 11.67
CA ASP A 10 24.10 10.78 11.30
C ASP A 10 25.00 10.87 12.55
N ALA A 11 24.51 11.48 13.63
CA ALA A 11 25.23 11.58 14.91
C ALA A 11 25.51 10.24 15.61
N ILE A 12 24.72 9.19 15.31
CA ILE A 12 24.97 7.80 15.78
C ILE A 12 25.69 6.94 14.73
N GLY A 13 26.23 7.55 13.67
CA GLY A 13 27.02 6.88 12.63
C GLY A 13 26.22 6.16 11.54
N ILE A 14 24.90 6.39 11.43
CA ILE A 14 24.09 5.82 10.36
C ILE A 14 24.16 6.73 9.13
N ASP A 15 24.82 6.27 8.07
CA ASP A 15 24.79 6.93 6.78
C ASP A 15 23.41 6.80 6.13
N VAL A 16 22.58 7.83 6.32
CA VAL A 16 21.22 7.91 5.78
C VAL A 16 21.22 7.94 4.24
N ARG A 17 22.25 8.49 3.59
CA ARG A 17 22.34 8.52 2.12
C ARG A 17 22.47 7.12 1.56
N THR A 18 23.41 6.33 2.07
CA THR A 18 23.65 4.97 1.57
C THR A 18 22.41 4.07 1.75
N HIS A 19 21.72 4.20 2.89
CA HIS A 19 20.46 3.46 3.13
C HIS A 19 19.35 3.86 2.15
N ARG A 20 19.22 5.16 1.83
CA ARG A 20 18.22 5.63 0.85
C ARG A 20 18.55 5.16 -0.57
N TRP A 21 19.82 5.20 -0.96
CA TRP A 21 20.26 4.69 -2.26
C TRP A 21 20.00 3.19 -2.40
N LEU A 22 20.32 2.40 -1.38
CA LEU A 22 20.01 0.96 -1.37
C LEU A 22 18.50 0.71 -1.46
N ALA A 23 17.70 1.41 -0.67
CA ALA A 23 16.25 1.28 -0.71
C ALA A 23 15.67 1.67 -2.09
N PHE A 24 16.20 2.73 -2.71
CA PHE A 24 15.80 3.16 -4.05
C PHE A 24 16.17 2.14 -5.12
N THR A 25 17.39 1.60 -5.08
CA THR A 25 17.85 0.59 -6.03
C THR A 25 17.03 -0.70 -5.93
N VAL A 26 16.74 -1.17 -4.72
CA VAL A 26 15.91 -2.37 -4.51
C VAL A 26 14.48 -2.13 -4.98
N ALA A 27 13.89 -0.98 -4.64
CA ALA A 27 12.54 -0.63 -5.07
C ALA A 27 12.45 -0.48 -6.60
N GLY A 28 13.42 0.18 -7.22
CA GLY A 28 13.51 0.36 -8.66
C GLY A 28 13.71 -0.95 -9.42
N ALA A 29 14.56 -1.84 -8.91
CA ALA A 29 14.75 -3.17 -9.47
C ALA A 29 13.47 -4.01 -9.41
N ALA A 30 12.78 -4.01 -8.26
CA ALA A 30 11.50 -4.70 -8.10
C ALA A 30 10.42 -4.13 -9.02
N ALA A 31 10.32 -2.80 -9.13
CA ALA A 31 9.36 -2.13 -10.01
C ALA A 31 9.65 -2.42 -11.49
N GLY A 32 10.91 -2.42 -11.90
CA GLY A 32 11.33 -2.75 -13.26
C GLY A 32 11.01 -4.20 -13.63
N LEU A 33 11.30 -5.14 -12.74
CA LEU A 33 10.96 -6.56 -12.94
C LEU A 33 9.44 -6.77 -13.01
N ALA A 34 8.67 -6.14 -12.13
CA ALA A 34 7.21 -6.22 -12.14
C ALA A 34 6.63 -5.62 -13.42
N GLY A 35 7.11 -4.46 -13.87
CA GLY A 35 6.67 -3.83 -15.11
C GLY A 35 7.01 -4.66 -16.36
N GLY A 36 8.21 -5.23 -16.42
CA GLY A 36 8.62 -6.13 -17.50
C GLY A 36 7.76 -7.39 -17.56
N LEU A 37 7.50 -8.02 -16.41
CA LEU A 37 6.62 -9.18 -16.33
C LEU A 37 5.17 -8.84 -16.69
N PHE A 38 4.67 -7.68 -16.28
CA PHE A 38 3.33 -7.20 -16.63
C PHE A 38 3.17 -6.98 -18.14
N ALA A 39 4.14 -6.33 -18.79
CA ALA A 39 4.13 -6.13 -20.23
C ALA A 39 4.18 -7.47 -20.99
N PHE A 40 5.01 -8.40 -20.53
CA PHE A 40 5.08 -9.75 -21.09
C PHE A 40 3.75 -10.51 -20.94
N SER A 41 3.14 -10.48 -19.75
CA SER A 41 1.87 -11.16 -19.46
C SER A 41 0.70 -10.61 -20.29
N LYS A 42 0.71 -9.32 -20.63
CA LYS A 42 -0.33 -8.68 -21.45
C LYS A 42 -0.20 -8.99 -22.95
N GLY A 43 0.98 -9.40 -23.42
CA GLY A 43 1.23 -9.82 -24.81
C GLY A 43 1.18 -8.70 -25.87
N SER A 44 0.64 -7.52 -25.55
CA SER A 44 0.61 -6.34 -26.42
C SER A 44 0.71 -5.06 -25.59
N ILE A 45 1.44 -4.07 -26.11
CA ILE A 45 1.60 -2.76 -25.48
C ILE A 45 0.57 -1.81 -26.10
N ASP A 46 -0.47 -1.50 -25.34
CA ASP A 46 -1.42 -0.45 -25.68
C ASP A 46 -0.99 0.88 -25.00
N PRO A 47 -0.98 2.03 -25.69
CA PRO A 47 -0.64 3.32 -25.09
C PRO A 47 -1.53 3.70 -23.89
N THR A 48 -2.70 3.08 -23.75
CA THR A 48 -3.54 3.23 -22.55
C THR A 48 -2.91 2.65 -21.27
N LEU A 49 -1.93 1.75 -21.37
CA LEU A 49 -1.19 1.21 -20.22
C LEU A 49 -0.22 2.21 -19.58
N ILE A 50 0.06 3.34 -20.23
CA ILE A 50 0.94 4.39 -19.67
C ILE A 50 0.13 5.68 -19.47
N SER A 51 -1.20 5.57 -19.51
CA SER A 51 -2.10 6.70 -19.34
C SER A 51 -2.24 7.09 -17.86
N ILE A 52 -2.57 8.36 -17.61
CA ILE A 52 -2.78 8.93 -16.27
C ILE A 52 -3.65 8.06 -15.35
N PRO A 53 -4.77 7.45 -15.81
CA PRO A 53 -5.58 6.57 -14.99
C PRO A 53 -4.80 5.43 -14.31
N MET A 54 -3.77 4.88 -14.94
CA MET A 54 -2.99 3.79 -14.35
C MET A 54 -2.18 4.26 -13.13
N SER A 55 -1.66 5.48 -13.16
CA SER A 55 -0.98 6.07 -11.98
C SER A 55 -1.96 6.28 -10.82
N VAL A 56 -3.21 6.64 -11.12
CA VAL A 56 -4.26 6.79 -10.11
C VAL A 56 -4.61 5.45 -9.49
N ASP A 57 -4.76 4.40 -10.31
CA ASP A 57 -5.02 3.03 -9.83
C ASP A 57 -3.94 2.59 -8.82
N PHE A 58 -2.65 2.84 -9.09
CA PHE A 58 -1.57 2.52 -8.15
C PHE A 58 -1.63 3.31 -6.86
N LEU A 59 -1.91 4.63 -6.92
CA LEU A 59 -2.08 5.46 -5.72
C LEU A 59 -3.23 4.95 -4.85
N VAL A 60 -4.32 4.53 -5.47
CA VAL A 60 -5.47 3.95 -4.79
C VAL A 60 -5.10 2.64 -4.11
N MET A 61 -4.41 1.72 -4.79
CA MET A 61 -3.97 0.45 -4.17
C MET A 61 -3.14 0.70 -2.91
N ILE A 62 -2.24 1.68 -2.95
CA ILE A 62 -1.41 2.08 -1.80
C ILE A 62 -2.27 2.68 -0.69
N LEU A 63 -3.20 3.58 -1.02
CA LEU A 63 -4.05 4.26 -0.05
C LEU A 63 -5.00 3.28 0.66
N VAL A 64 -5.66 2.42 -0.11
CA VAL A 64 -6.56 1.37 0.39
C VAL A 64 -5.82 0.38 1.28
N GLY A 65 -4.60 0.01 0.88
CA GLY A 65 -3.73 -0.86 1.67
C GLY A 65 -3.22 -0.24 2.98
N GLY A 66 -2.93 1.05 2.95
CA GLY A 66 -2.41 1.85 4.05
C GLY A 66 -0.95 2.29 3.84
N LEU A 67 -0.70 3.60 3.94
CA LEU A 67 0.60 4.24 3.69
C LEU A 67 1.69 3.93 4.75
N GLN A 68 1.29 3.46 5.92
CA GLN A 68 2.17 3.32 7.08
C GLN A 68 2.94 2.00 7.10
N THR A 69 2.56 1.02 6.26
CA THR A 69 3.14 -0.33 6.26
C THR A 69 3.60 -0.74 4.87
N VAL A 70 4.67 -1.55 4.80
CA VAL A 70 5.19 -2.09 3.53
C VAL A 70 4.26 -3.17 2.97
N THR A 71 3.52 -3.87 3.83
CA THR A 71 2.56 -4.91 3.46
C THR A 71 1.19 -4.35 3.05
N GLY A 72 0.88 -3.09 3.42
CA GLY A 72 -0.36 -2.40 3.07
C GLY A 72 -0.63 -2.41 1.57
N PRO A 73 0.27 -1.88 0.73
CA PRO A 73 0.10 -1.86 -0.72
C PRO A 73 -0.15 -3.24 -1.34
N LEU A 74 0.43 -4.32 -0.79
CA LEU A 74 0.19 -5.68 -1.27
C LEU A 74 -1.28 -6.11 -1.05
N ALA A 75 -1.79 -5.89 0.17
CA ALA A 75 -3.17 -6.19 0.50
C ALA A 75 -4.16 -5.30 -0.29
N GLY A 76 -3.83 -4.01 -0.43
CA GLY A 76 -4.60 -3.07 -1.22
C GLY A 76 -4.65 -3.43 -2.71
N ALA A 77 -3.54 -3.91 -3.28
CA ALA A 77 -3.48 -4.37 -4.67
C ALA A 77 -4.33 -5.63 -4.91
N ALA A 78 -4.28 -6.61 -3.99
CA ALA A 78 -5.09 -7.82 -4.07
C ALA A 78 -6.60 -7.50 -3.97
N PHE A 79 -6.96 -6.63 -3.02
CA PHE A 79 -8.35 -6.19 -2.84
C PHE A 79 -8.86 -5.39 -4.05
N PHE A 80 -8.04 -4.47 -4.56
CA PHE A 80 -8.38 -3.68 -5.74
C PHE A 80 -8.60 -4.58 -6.97
N HIS A 81 -7.73 -5.57 -7.20
CA HIS A 81 -7.91 -6.53 -8.29
C HIS A 81 -9.17 -7.37 -8.09
N ALA A 82 -9.45 -7.86 -6.89
CA ALA A 82 -10.66 -8.64 -6.62
C ALA A 82 -11.95 -7.85 -6.91
N ILE A 83 -11.99 -6.58 -6.52
CA ILE A 83 -13.10 -5.68 -6.88
C ILE A 83 -13.15 -5.49 -8.39
N LYS A 84 -12.02 -5.15 -9.02
CA LYS A 84 -11.98 -4.90 -10.45
C LYS A 84 -12.49 -6.09 -11.25
N ASP A 85 -12.02 -7.29 -10.95
CA ASP A 85 -12.43 -8.54 -11.62
C ASP A 85 -13.91 -8.88 -11.36
N LEU A 86 -14.45 -8.52 -10.20
CA LEU A 86 -15.87 -8.72 -9.91
C LEU A 86 -16.77 -7.74 -10.68
N PHE A 87 -16.35 -6.49 -10.89
CA PHE A 87 -17.16 -5.46 -11.54
C PHE A 87 -16.97 -5.36 -13.07
N MET A 88 -15.80 -5.75 -13.59
CA MET A 88 -15.47 -5.74 -15.03
C MET A 88 -16.49 -6.49 -15.92
N PRO A 89 -17.06 -7.64 -15.53
CA PRO A 89 -17.98 -8.40 -16.39
C PRO A 89 -19.42 -7.87 -16.37
N LEU A 90 -19.81 -7.05 -15.40
CA LEU A 90 -21.21 -6.66 -15.20
C LEU A 90 -21.60 -5.34 -15.87
N THR A 91 -20.65 -4.46 -16.22
CA THR A 91 -21.02 -3.10 -16.68
C THR A 91 -19.96 -2.43 -17.57
N ASP A 92 -20.39 -1.82 -18.69
CA ASP A 92 -19.53 -0.97 -19.53
C ASP A 92 -18.97 0.27 -18.78
N PHE A 93 -19.67 0.73 -17.73
CA PHE A 93 -19.26 1.84 -16.85
C PHE A 93 -18.40 1.40 -15.64
N TRP A 94 -17.63 0.31 -15.76
CA TRP A 94 -16.83 -0.26 -14.67
C TRP A 94 -15.92 0.76 -13.97
N ARG A 95 -15.37 1.76 -14.69
CA ARG A 95 -14.51 2.82 -14.11
C ARG A 95 -15.24 3.71 -13.09
N LEU A 96 -16.52 4.01 -13.32
CA LEU A 96 -17.32 4.84 -12.42
C LEU A 96 -17.66 4.07 -11.13
N LEU A 97 -18.04 2.80 -11.28
CA LEU A 97 -18.27 1.88 -10.18
C LEU A 97 -17.02 1.63 -9.35
N LEU A 98 -15.87 1.51 -10.02
CA LEU A 98 -14.57 1.36 -9.37
C LEU A 98 -14.24 2.61 -8.54
N GLY A 99 -14.43 3.82 -9.10
CA GLY A 99 -14.29 5.07 -8.35
C GLY A 99 -15.19 5.14 -7.10
N LEU A 100 -16.46 4.72 -7.24
CA LEU A 100 -17.40 4.67 -6.11
C LEU A 100 -16.98 3.64 -5.05
N ALA A 101 -16.56 2.45 -5.47
CA ALA A 101 -16.07 1.40 -4.56
C ALA A 101 -14.85 1.87 -3.78
N ILE A 102 -13.94 2.61 -4.43
CA ILE A 102 -12.79 3.23 -3.74
C ILE A 102 -13.26 4.22 -2.69
N ILE A 103 -14.18 5.13 -3.04
CA ILE A 103 -14.71 6.13 -2.10
C ILE A 103 -15.30 5.42 -0.87
N VAL A 104 -16.11 4.38 -1.08
CA VAL A 104 -16.68 3.58 0.01
C VAL A 104 -15.58 2.98 0.88
N VAL A 105 -14.57 2.35 0.28
CA VAL A 105 -13.49 1.68 1.02
C VAL A 105 -12.65 2.68 1.81
N VAL A 106 -12.32 3.84 1.23
CA VAL A 106 -11.57 4.90 1.90
C VAL A 106 -12.39 5.54 3.03
N LEU A 107 -13.70 5.71 2.85
CA LEU A 107 -14.59 6.25 3.89
C LEU A 107 -14.77 5.27 5.06
N VAL A 108 -14.88 3.96 4.77
CA VAL A 108 -15.06 2.93 5.80
C VAL A 108 -13.74 2.62 6.51
N PHE A 109 -12.60 2.68 5.80
CA PHE A 109 -11.27 2.37 6.33
C PHE A 109 -10.25 3.51 6.07
N PRO A 110 -10.37 4.66 6.77
CA PRO A 110 -9.54 5.85 6.52
C PRO A 110 -8.06 5.68 6.91
N ARG A 111 -7.72 4.66 7.72
CA ARG A 111 -6.33 4.26 8.02
C ARG A 111 -5.79 3.20 7.04
N GLY A 112 -6.57 2.84 6.02
CA GLY A 112 -6.33 1.68 5.16
C GLY A 112 -6.76 0.36 5.82
N LEU A 113 -6.89 -0.70 5.01
CA LEU A 113 -7.30 -2.04 5.46
C LEU A 113 -6.41 -2.56 6.59
N ILE A 114 -5.09 -2.39 6.49
CA ILE A 114 -4.15 -2.87 7.51
C ILE A 114 -4.22 -2.02 8.79
N GLY A 115 -4.42 -0.71 8.68
CA GLY A 115 -4.58 0.17 9.84
C GLY A 115 -5.85 -0.14 10.64
N GLY A 116 -6.95 -0.46 9.95
CA GLY A 116 -8.19 -0.89 10.61
C GLY A 116 -8.06 -2.23 11.34
N ILE A 117 -7.33 -3.20 10.76
CA ILE A 117 -7.07 -4.50 11.41
C ILE A 117 -6.14 -4.34 12.63
N ALA A 118 -5.13 -3.46 12.55
CA ALA A 118 -4.24 -3.17 13.67
C ALA A 118 -5.00 -2.55 14.85
N ASP A 119 -5.86 -1.55 14.58
CA ASP A 119 -6.69 -0.93 15.62
C ASP A 119 -7.69 -1.90 16.26
N LEU A 120 -8.26 -2.81 15.46
CA LEU A 120 -9.18 -3.83 15.97
C LEU A 120 -8.44 -4.86 16.84
N ARG A 121 -7.23 -5.26 16.44
CA ARG A 121 -6.36 -6.15 17.21
C ARG A 121 -5.91 -5.51 18.53
N GLU A 122 -5.61 -4.22 18.55
CA GLU A 122 -5.26 -3.50 19.78
C GLU A 122 -6.46 -3.35 20.72
N ARG A 123 -7.67 -3.20 20.18
CA ARG A 123 -8.91 -3.18 20.97
C ARG A 123 -9.29 -4.56 21.52
N LEU A 124 -8.94 -5.64 20.83
CA LEU A 124 -9.15 -7.03 21.29
C LEU A 124 -8.00 -7.61 22.10
N ALA A 125 -6.81 -6.98 22.11
CA ALA A 125 -5.69 -7.45 22.89
C ALA A 125 -6.02 -7.34 24.40
N PRO A 126 -6.06 -8.47 25.14
CA PRO A 126 -6.27 -8.43 26.58
C PRO A 126 -5.12 -7.64 27.21
N ARG A 127 -5.44 -6.53 27.89
CA ARG A 127 -4.45 -5.74 28.65
C ARG A 127 -3.69 -6.66 29.61
N PRO A 128 -2.38 -6.92 29.42
CA PRO A 128 -1.61 -7.68 30.37
C PRO A 128 -1.26 -6.76 31.55
N GLY A 129 -1.86 -7.02 32.71
CA GLY A 129 -1.25 -6.70 34.01
C GLY A 129 -1.70 -5.40 34.68
N ASP A 130 -2.85 -5.44 35.34
CA ASP A 130 -3.10 -4.66 36.56
C ASP A 130 -2.83 -5.55 37.79
N ARG A 131 -1.56 -5.86 38.05
CA ARG A 131 -1.13 -6.70 39.20
C ARG A 131 0.08 -6.16 39.96
N SER A 132 0.55 -4.95 39.69
CA SER A 132 1.76 -4.39 40.35
C SER A 132 1.48 -3.40 41.49
N TYR A 133 0.25 -3.31 42.01
CA TYR A 133 -0.08 -2.46 43.18
C TYR A 133 -0.51 -3.21 44.44
N ALA A 134 -0.37 -4.55 44.47
CA ALA A 134 -0.72 -5.37 45.62
C ALA A 134 0.45 -6.26 46.06
N ALA A 135 1.49 -5.65 46.63
CA ALA A 135 2.41 -6.28 47.58
C ALA A 135 3.25 -5.20 48.28
#